data_AF-A0A7L4QLE6-F1
#
_entry.id   AF-A0A7L4QLE6-F1
#
_cell.length_a   1.000
_cell.length_b   1.000
_cell.length_c   1.000
_cell.angle_alpha   90.00
_cell.angle_beta   90.00
_cell.angle_gamma   90.00
#
_symmetry.space_group_name_H-M   'P 1'
#
loop_
_entity.id
_entity.type
_entity.pdbx_description
1 polymer ?
#
loop_
_entity_poly.entity_id
_entity_poly.type
_entity_poly.pdbx_seq_one_letter_code
_entity_poly.pdbx_strand_id
1 'polypeptide(L)'
;MARVYKDYKVYCCFTLNRLVSELGIDLYQPGLEDKLDEILKGQPSISKEEIKHEIRSNHFMTSKVIEKLEEDGLVKVEKVEGKYGIKITKEGVLYVRKYNQFFMSIYREQIRDHYRFGGMPHWAREVEK
;
A
#
# COMPACT_ATOMS: atom_id res chain seq x y z
N MET A 1 -17.15 11.29 -18.86
CA MET A 1 -15.95 10.47 -18.66
C MET A 1 -16.35 9.24 -17.85
N ALA A 2 -16.25 8.05 -18.43
CA ALA A 2 -16.59 6.81 -17.73
C ALA A 2 -15.68 6.67 -16.51
N ARG A 3 -16.25 6.50 -15.31
CA ARG A 3 -15.49 6.10 -14.12
C ARG A 3 -14.85 4.76 -14.49
N VAL A 4 -13.55 4.76 -14.81
CA VAL A 4 -12.77 3.53 -14.88
C VAL A 4 -12.89 2.93 -13.49
N TYR A 5 -13.67 1.86 -13.36
CA TYR A 5 -13.78 1.15 -12.09
C TYR A 5 -12.36 0.74 -11.72
N LYS A 6 -11.85 1.33 -10.63
CA LYS A 6 -10.56 0.95 -10.08
C LYS A 6 -10.67 -0.53 -9.72
N ASP A 7 -9.90 -1.35 -10.43
CA ASP A 7 -9.80 -2.78 -10.20
C ASP A 7 -9.47 -3.01 -8.71
N TYR A 8 -10.09 -4.01 -8.11
CA TYR A 8 -9.81 -4.39 -6.73
C TYR A 8 -8.30 -4.49 -6.43
N LYS A 9 -7.52 -5.01 -7.38
CA LYS A 9 -6.06 -5.13 -7.26
C LYS A 9 -5.34 -3.78 -7.16
N VAL A 10 -5.85 -2.74 -7.80
CA VAL A 10 -5.26 -1.39 -7.71
C VAL A 10 -5.47 -0.80 -6.32
N TYR A 11 -6.58 -1.11 -5.66
CA TYR A 11 -6.79 -0.70 -4.27
C TYR A 11 -5.82 -1.40 -3.32
N CYS A 12 -5.56 -2.69 -3.51
CA CYS A 12 -4.53 -3.40 -2.75
C CYS A 12 -3.16 -2.74 -2.93
N CYS A 13 -2.80 -2.39 -4.17
CA CYS A 13 -1.57 -1.68 -4.49
C CYS A 13 -1.46 -0.33 -3.77
N PHE A 14 -2.52 0.50 -3.81
CA PHE A 14 -2.51 1.79 -3.10
C PHE A 14 -2.41 1.63 -1.58
N THR A 15 -3.14 0.68 -0.99
CA THR A 15 -3.07 0.40 0.45
C THR A 15 -1.67 -0.01 0.88
N LEU A 16 -1.03 -0.95 0.16
CA LEU A 16 0.31 -1.41 0.49
C LEU A 16 1.35 -0.30 0.33
N ASN A 17 1.27 0.49 -0.75
CA ASN A 17 2.20 1.61 -0.96
C ASN A 17 2.02 2.71 0.09
N ARG A 18 0.80 2.94 0.58
CA ARG A 18 0.54 3.85 1.70
C ARG A 18 1.20 3.36 2.99
N LEU A 19 1.07 2.07 3.30
CA LEU A 19 1.73 1.46 4.46
C LEU A 19 3.26 1.51 4.37
N VAL A 20 3.83 1.20 3.20
CA VAL A 20 5.29 1.34 2.97
C VAL A 20 5.74 2.79 3.15
N SER A 21 4.96 3.75 2.66
CA SER A 21 5.33 5.18 2.76
C SER A 21 5.43 5.65 4.21
N GLU A 22 4.61 5.10 5.12
CA GLU A 22 4.72 5.39 6.56
C GLU A 22 5.99 4.85 7.20
N LEU A 23 6.64 3.85 6.60
CA LEU A 23 7.95 3.37 7.08
C LEU A 23 9.08 4.34 6.71
N GLY A 24 8.87 5.25 5.76
CA GLY A 24 9.89 6.20 5.31
C GLY A 24 11.11 5.54 4.66
N ILE A 25 10.95 4.34 4.10
CA ILE A 25 12.05 3.55 3.53
C ILE A 25 12.17 3.72 2.01
N ASP A 26 13.40 3.62 1.53
CA ASP A 26 13.68 3.35 0.12
C ASP A 26 13.49 1.85 -0.15
N LEU A 27 12.54 1.51 -1.04
CA LEU A 27 12.20 0.14 -1.43
C LEU A 27 13.28 -0.54 -2.27
N TYR A 28 14.15 0.22 -2.92
CA TYR A 28 15.17 -0.30 -3.83
C TYR A 28 16.58 -0.22 -3.27
N GLN A 29 16.73 0.22 -2.01
CA GLN A 29 18.03 0.26 -1.35
C GLN A 29 18.68 -1.14 -1.26
N PRO A 30 20.02 -1.23 -1.38
CA PRO A 30 20.75 -2.48 -1.15
C PRO A 30 20.57 -2.99 0.29
N GLY A 31 20.40 -4.31 0.45
CA GLY A 31 20.27 -4.95 1.77
C GLY A 31 18.99 -4.58 2.52
N LEU A 32 17.92 -4.15 1.81
CA LEU A 32 16.64 -3.82 2.44
C LEU A 32 16.10 -4.99 3.27
N GLU A 33 16.13 -6.20 2.71
CA GLU A 33 15.50 -7.38 3.30
C GLU A 33 16.09 -7.75 4.68
N ASP A 34 17.40 -7.55 4.85
CA ASP A 34 18.10 -7.77 6.13
C ASP A 34 17.72 -6.73 7.19
N LYS A 35 17.35 -5.51 6.76
CA LYS A 35 16.97 -4.40 7.64
C LYS A 35 15.48 -4.39 7.99
N LEU A 36 14.64 -5.08 7.21
CA LEU A 36 13.18 -5.04 7.39
C LEU A 36 12.75 -5.47 8.79
N ASP A 37 13.40 -6.48 9.38
CA ASP A 37 13.07 -6.95 10.72
C ASP A 37 13.28 -5.89 11.80
N GLU A 38 14.24 -4.98 11.62
CA GLU A 38 14.47 -3.85 12.53
C GLU A 38 13.47 -2.71 12.28
N ILE A 39 13.28 -2.34 11.02
CA ILE A 39 12.35 -1.28 10.60
C ILE A 39 10.92 -1.60 11.07
N LEU A 40 10.47 -2.85 10.90
CA LEU A 40 9.09 -3.24 11.18
C LEU A 40 8.76 -3.33 12.67
N LYS A 41 9.75 -3.41 13.57
CA LYS A 41 9.52 -3.44 15.04
C LYS A 41 8.93 -2.13 15.57
N GLY A 42 9.33 -1.00 14.98
CA GLY A 42 8.90 0.34 15.37
C GLY A 42 7.77 0.91 14.53
N GLN A 43 7.20 0.12 13.59
CA GLN A 43 6.28 0.68 12.60
C GLN A 43 5.01 1.26 13.25
N PRO A 44 4.55 2.45 12.79
CA PRO A 44 3.25 2.96 13.18
C PRO A 44 2.14 2.06 12.61
N SER A 45 1.01 2.00 13.31
CA SER A 45 -0.21 1.44 12.73
C SER A 45 -1.01 2.52 12.02
N ILE A 46 -1.57 2.18 10.87
CA ILE A 46 -2.49 3.04 10.12
C ILE A 46 -3.93 2.66 10.45
N SER A 47 -4.82 3.63 10.61
CA SER A 47 -6.24 3.36 10.80
C SER A 47 -6.95 2.96 9.51
N LYS A 48 -8.08 2.25 9.63
CA LYS A 48 -8.94 1.94 8.49
C LYS A 48 -9.42 3.18 7.74
N GLU A 49 -9.67 4.27 8.46
CA GLU A 49 -10.11 5.54 7.86
C GLU A 49 -9.03 6.12 6.95
N GLU A 50 -7.77 6.11 7.37
CA GLU A 50 -6.66 6.56 6.54
C GLU A 50 -6.51 5.72 5.26
N ILE A 51 -6.67 4.39 5.37
CA ILE A 51 -6.69 3.51 4.18
C ILE A 51 -7.86 3.89 3.26
N LYS A 52 -9.06 4.10 3.81
CA LYS A 52 -10.24 4.52 3.04
C LYS A 52 -10.00 5.82 2.29
N HIS A 53 -9.37 6.79 2.95
CA HIS A 53 -9.00 8.07 2.36
C HIS A 53 -7.97 7.92 1.24
N GLU A 54 -6.95 7.08 1.42
CA GLU A 54 -5.98 6.78 0.38
C GLU A 54 -6.68 6.18 -0.85
N ILE A 55 -7.39 5.06 -0.70
CA ILE A 55 -7.96 4.38 -1.86
C ILE A 55 -9.17 5.12 -2.48
N ARG A 56 -9.69 6.15 -1.80
CA ARG A 56 -10.88 6.94 -2.15
C ARG A 56 -12.10 6.05 -2.39
N SER A 57 -12.36 5.13 -1.45
CA SER A 57 -13.44 4.14 -1.56
C SER A 57 -14.37 4.17 -0.36
N ASN A 58 -15.37 3.27 -0.33
CA ASN A 58 -16.32 3.15 0.77
C ASN A 58 -15.84 2.16 1.85
N HIS A 59 -16.51 2.14 3.01
CA HIS A 59 -16.15 1.27 4.13
C HIS A 59 -16.15 -0.22 3.78
N PHE A 60 -17.11 -0.66 2.97
CA PHE A 60 -17.26 -2.07 2.57
C PHE A 60 -16.08 -2.53 1.70
N MET A 61 -15.75 -1.75 0.66
CA MET A 61 -14.60 -2.05 -0.20
C MET A 61 -13.29 -1.99 0.58
N THR A 62 -13.16 -1.01 1.48
CA THR A 62 -11.97 -0.87 2.33
C THR A 62 -11.81 -2.09 3.24
N SER A 63 -12.89 -2.59 3.87
CA SER A 63 -12.84 -3.86 4.63
C SER A 63 -12.32 -5.00 3.77
N LYS A 64 -12.93 -5.21 2.59
CA LYS A 64 -12.57 -6.32 1.71
C LYS A 64 -11.11 -6.27 1.25
N VAL A 65 -10.58 -5.07 1.00
CA VAL A 65 -9.16 -4.91 0.65
C VAL A 65 -8.26 -5.29 1.82
N ILE A 66 -8.58 -4.83 3.04
CA ILE A 66 -7.79 -5.14 4.23
C ILE A 66 -7.86 -6.65 4.56
N GLU A 67 -9.05 -7.23 4.56
CA GLU A 67 -9.28 -8.66 4.81
C GLU A 67 -8.45 -9.53 3.86
N LYS A 68 -8.47 -9.21 2.56
CA LYS A 68 -7.68 -9.98 1.60
C LYS A 68 -6.18 -9.81 1.75
N LEU A 69 -5.72 -8.59 2.01
CA LEU A 69 -4.29 -8.35 2.25
C LEU A 69 -3.81 -9.09 3.51
N GLU A 70 -4.69 -9.24 4.50
CA GLU A 70 -4.42 -10.03 5.71
C GLU A 70 -4.42 -11.53 5.42
N GLU A 71 -5.40 -12.03 4.65
CA GLU A 71 -5.43 -13.41 4.16
C GLU A 71 -4.18 -13.78 3.35
N ASP A 72 -3.69 -12.84 2.53
CA ASP A 72 -2.46 -13.01 1.73
C ASP A 72 -1.17 -12.83 2.57
N GLY A 73 -1.30 -12.53 3.87
CA GLY A 73 -0.17 -12.34 4.79
C GLY A 73 0.66 -11.08 4.53
N LEU A 74 0.13 -10.13 3.75
CA LEU A 74 0.84 -8.90 3.36
C LEU A 74 0.65 -7.77 4.39
N VAL A 75 -0.43 -7.84 5.16
CA VAL A 75 -0.68 -6.93 6.28
C VAL A 75 -1.13 -7.72 7.51
N LYS A 76 -1.03 -7.08 8.67
CA LYS A 76 -1.56 -7.60 9.93
C LYS A 76 -2.50 -6.57 10.53
N VAL A 77 -3.69 -6.99 10.94
CA VAL A 77 -4.65 -6.14 11.65
C VAL A 77 -4.49 -6.37 13.15
N GLU A 78 -4.17 -5.32 13.88
CA GLU A 78 -4.05 -5.32 15.33
C GLU A 78 -5.21 -4.51 15.94
N LYS A 79 -5.84 -5.08 16.97
CA LYS A 79 -6.92 -4.42 17.72
C LYS A 79 -6.39 -4.05 19.09
N VAL A 80 -6.07 -2.77 19.29
CA VAL A 80 -5.57 -2.23 20.56
C VAL A 80 -6.62 -1.30 21.13
N GLU A 81 -7.15 -1.61 22.31
CA GLU A 81 -8.12 -0.79 23.05
C GLU A 81 -9.33 -0.31 22.21
N GLY A 82 -9.83 -1.19 21.34
CA GLY A 82 -10.96 -0.90 20.45
C GLY A 82 -10.61 -0.13 19.17
N LYS A 83 -9.36 0.30 19.00
CA LYS A 83 -8.85 0.91 17.77
C LYS A 83 -8.27 -0.16 16.84
N TYR A 84 -8.64 -0.09 15.57
CA TYR A 84 -8.11 -0.94 14.50
C TYR A 84 -6.86 -0.29 13.91
N GLY A 85 -5.74 -0.99 14.02
CA GLY A 85 -4.46 -0.61 13.42
C GLY A 85 -4.04 -1.62 12.38
N ILE A 86 -3.67 -1.16 11.19
CA ILE A 86 -3.16 -1.98 10.10
C ILE A 86 -1.66 -1.73 10.01
N LYS A 87 -0.88 -2.81 9.95
CA LYS A 87 0.58 -2.80 9.80
C LYS A 87 0.98 -3.66 8.61
N ILE A 88 2.07 -3.32 7.94
CA ILE A 88 2.58 -4.12 6.83
C ILE A 88 3.53 -5.21 7.36
N THR A 89 3.51 -6.37 6.70
CA THR A 89 4.45 -7.46 6.99
C THR A 89 5.71 -7.34 6.14
N LYS A 90 6.73 -8.14 6.45
CA LYS A 90 7.95 -8.23 5.62
C LYS A 90 7.59 -8.66 4.20
N GLU A 91 6.73 -9.64 4.09
CA GLU A 91 6.17 -10.17 2.85
C GLU A 91 5.43 -9.08 2.07
N GLY A 92 4.65 -8.23 2.76
CA GLY A 92 3.99 -7.07 2.17
C GLY A 92 4.97 -6.09 1.53
N VAL A 93 6.05 -5.73 2.23
CA VAL A 93 7.07 -4.82 1.69
C VAL A 93 7.76 -5.42 0.47
N LEU A 94 8.14 -6.70 0.53
CA LEU A 94 8.78 -7.41 -0.59
C LEU A 94 7.82 -7.58 -1.78
N TYR A 95 6.54 -7.81 -1.52
CA TYR A 95 5.50 -7.85 -2.55
C TYR A 95 5.42 -6.53 -3.32
N VAL A 96 5.37 -5.40 -2.60
CA VAL A 96 5.36 -4.05 -3.20
C VAL A 96 6.59 -3.85 -4.08
N ARG A 97 7.78 -4.17 -3.56
CA ARG A 97 9.05 -4.07 -4.31
C ARG A 97 9.00 -4.89 -5.61
N LYS A 98 8.44 -6.10 -5.57
CA LYS A 98 8.38 -7.01 -6.73
C LYS A 98 7.33 -6.59 -7.77
N TYR A 99 6.17 -6.10 -7.33
CA TYR A 99 5.01 -5.93 -8.21
C TYR A 99 4.67 -4.48 -8.56
N ASN A 100 5.33 -3.48 -7.97
CA ASN A 100 5.07 -2.08 -8.32
C ASN A 100 5.30 -1.78 -9.81
N GLN A 101 6.35 -2.34 -10.41
CA GLN A 101 6.57 -2.24 -11.86
C GLN A 101 5.43 -2.87 -12.66
N PHE A 102 4.96 -4.04 -12.22
CA PHE A 102 3.83 -4.72 -12.85
C PHE A 102 2.55 -3.90 -12.75
N PHE A 103 2.20 -3.40 -11.55
CA PHE A 103 1.01 -2.56 -11.36
C PHE A 103 1.07 -1.27 -12.18
N MET A 104 2.24 -0.63 -12.26
CA MET A 104 2.41 0.54 -13.12
C MET A 104 2.17 0.20 -14.59
N SER A 105 2.62 -0.96 -15.06
CA SER A 105 2.43 -1.36 -16.47
C SER A 105 0.95 -1.54 -16.85
N ILE A 106 0.13 -2.09 -15.94
CA ILE A 106 -1.27 -2.42 -16.23
C ILE A 106 -2.28 -1.34 -15.79
N TYR A 107 -1.94 -0.54 -14.77
CA TYR A 107 -2.84 0.47 -14.18
C TYR A 107 -2.27 1.89 -14.28
N ARG A 108 -1.39 2.15 -15.26
CA ARG A 108 -0.68 3.43 -15.41
C ARG A 108 -1.61 4.64 -15.32
N GLU A 109 -2.70 4.63 -16.09
CA GLU A 109 -3.64 5.74 -16.15
C GLU A 109 -4.35 5.95 -14.81
N GLN A 110 -4.76 4.86 -14.16
CA GLN A 110 -5.43 4.89 -12.85
C GLN A 110 -4.49 5.39 -11.76
N ILE A 111 -3.22 4.98 -11.77
CA ILE A 111 -2.20 5.43 -10.80
C ILE A 111 -1.89 6.91 -11.02
N ARG A 112 -1.71 7.35 -12.28
CA ARG A 112 -1.48 8.77 -12.61
C ARG A 112 -2.68 9.64 -12.23
N ASP A 113 -3.90 9.20 -12.51
CA ASP A 113 -5.11 9.93 -12.12
C ASP A 113 -5.26 10.00 -10.59
N HIS A 114 -4.95 8.90 -9.89
CA HIS A 114 -4.99 8.84 -8.44
C HIS A 114 -4.08 9.90 -7.81
N TYR A 115 -2.83 9.97 -8.26
CA TYR A 115 -1.81 10.86 -7.71
C TYR A 115 -1.71 12.21 -8.42
N ARG A 116 -2.62 12.52 -9.36
CA ARG A 116 -2.58 13.72 -10.20
C ARG A 116 -2.40 15.03 -9.42
N PHE A 117 -3.05 15.16 -8.27
CA PHE A 117 -3.03 16.37 -7.44
C PHE A 117 -2.13 16.27 -6.20
N GLY A 118 -1.73 15.06 -5.80
CA GLY A 118 -0.87 14.81 -4.62
C GLY A 118 0.62 14.66 -4.97
N GLY A 119 0.94 14.60 -6.26
CA GLY A 119 2.27 14.27 -6.74
C GLY A 119 2.52 12.75 -6.72
N MET A 120 3.31 12.29 -7.68
CA MET A 120 3.62 10.86 -7.81
C MET A 120 4.41 10.39 -6.58
N PRO A 121 4.05 9.26 -5.94
CA PRO A 121 4.82 8.70 -4.83
C PRO A 121 6.21 8.21 -5.30
N HIS A 122 7.17 8.11 -4.37
CA HIS A 122 8.58 7.80 -4.70
C HIS A 122 8.71 6.53 -5.56
N TRP A 123 8.02 5.45 -5.16
CA TRP A 123 8.03 4.18 -5.87
C TRP A 123 7.56 4.31 -7.32
N ALA A 124 6.61 5.20 -7.61
CA ALA A 124 6.05 5.38 -8.94
C ALA A 124 6.98 6.22 -9.83
N ARG A 125 7.71 7.19 -9.25
CA ARG A 125 8.71 7.99 -9.98
C ARG A 125 9.89 7.14 -10.45
N GLU A 126 10.31 6.18 -9.64
CA GLU A 126 11.43 5.29 -9.97
C GLU A 126 11.08 4.29 -11.06
N VAL A 127 9.79 3.93 -11.20
CA VAL A 127 9.32 3.03 -12.25
C VAL A 127 9.13 3.74 -13.59
N GLU A 128 8.93 5.06 -13.61
CA GLU A 128 8.84 5.84 -14.86
C GLU A 128 10.20 6.32 -15.39
N LYS A 129 11.31 6.09 -14.67
CA LYS A 129 12.68 6.37 -15.14
C LYS A 129 13.18 5.24 -16.03
#